data_AF-A0A2N6CKQ9-F1
#
_entry.id   AF-A0A2N6CKQ9-F1
#
_cell.length_a   1.000
_cell.length_b   1.000
_cell.length_c   1.000
_cell.angle_alpha   90.00
_cell.angle_beta   90.00
_cell.angle_gamma   90.00
#
_symmetry.space_group_name_H-M   'P 1'
#
loop_
_entity.id
_entity.type
_entity.pdbx_description
1 polymer ?
#
loop_
_entity_poly.entity_id
_entity_poly.type
_entity_poly.pdbx_seq_one_letter_code
_entity_poly.pdbx_strand_id
1 'polypeptide(L)'
;MFGHDNEPVTLHRDVNAVMIPAGVEVKLREGMSGFITQALGGSFTVYVEGNLFRVAGVDADALGKEPVRPPELPPGATDQDVEELIWQQMRTCYDPEIPVNIVDLGLIYRCQLGRDDDGARIVEVDMTLTAPGCGMGEILVQDVKEKIEIIPTINAARVELVFDPPWNQSMMSEAAQLQTGMI
;
A
#
# COMPACT_ATOMS: atom_id res chain seq x y z
N MET A 1 -10.11 17.20 -7.70
CA MET A 1 -10.24 16.74 -9.09
C MET A 1 -9.11 15.75 -9.28
N PHE A 2 -9.36 14.45 -9.13
CA PHE A 2 -8.32 13.42 -9.26
C PHE A 2 -8.03 13.27 -10.75
N GLY A 3 -7.09 14.07 -11.24
CA GLY A 3 -6.66 14.04 -12.63
C GLY A 3 -6.04 12.69 -12.92
N HIS A 4 -6.54 12.01 -13.96
CA HIS A 4 -5.74 11.05 -14.70
C HIS A 4 -4.70 11.87 -15.49
N ASP A 5 -3.78 12.51 -14.79
CA ASP A 5 -2.65 13.18 -15.40
C ASP A 5 -1.70 12.06 -15.84
N ASN A 6 -1.87 11.63 -17.08
CA ASN A 6 -0.96 10.69 -17.73
C ASN A 6 0.39 11.39 -17.89
N GLU A 7 1.18 11.37 -16.82
CA GLU A 7 2.50 11.97 -16.79
C GLU A 7 3.46 11.05 -17.56
N PRO A 8 4.07 11.51 -18.66
CA PRO A 8 5.04 10.70 -19.39
C PRO A 8 6.22 10.34 -18.48
N VAL A 9 6.61 9.08 -18.49
CA VAL A 9 7.74 8.58 -17.69
C VAL A 9 8.65 7.68 -18.53
N THR A 10 9.94 7.70 -18.25
CA THR A 10 10.91 6.74 -18.77
C THR A 10 11.66 6.13 -17.60
N LEU A 11 11.80 4.81 -17.58
CA LEU A 11 12.48 4.11 -16.50
C LEU A 11 13.97 4.43 -16.50
N HIS A 12 14.47 4.98 -15.39
CA HIS A 12 15.88 5.35 -15.22
C HIS A 12 16.77 4.20 -14.76
N ARG A 13 16.18 3.10 -14.32
CA ARG A 13 16.85 1.84 -13.99
C ARG A 13 15.86 0.68 -14.08
N ASP A 14 16.39 -0.53 -14.06
CA ASP A 14 15.60 -1.74 -13.82
C ASP A 14 14.84 -1.64 -12.47
N VAL A 15 13.58 -2.06 -12.45
CA VAL A 15 12.71 -2.00 -11.27
C VAL A 15 11.75 -3.19 -11.22
N ASN A 16 11.53 -3.73 -10.02
CA ASN A 16 10.49 -4.72 -9.80
C ASN A 16 9.14 -4.01 -9.68
N ALA A 17 8.14 -4.53 -10.38
CA ALA A 17 6.80 -3.99 -10.37
C ALA A 17 5.78 -5.13 -10.33
N VAL A 18 4.58 -4.86 -9.83
CA VAL A 18 3.50 -5.85 -9.76
C VAL A 18 2.50 -5.56 -10.86
N MET A 19 2.25 -6.53 -11.75
CA MET A 19 1.29 -6.38 -12.83
C MET A 19 -0.14 -6.28 -12.28
N ILE A 20 -0.90 -5.29 -12.74
CA ILE A 20 -2.29 -5.05 -12.35
C ILE A 20 -3.23 -5.58 -13.44
N PRO A 21 -4.28 -6.39 -13.12
CA PRO A 21 -4.69 -6.88 -11.80
C PRO A 21 -4.12 -8.28 -11.47
N ALA A 22 -3.16 -8.78 -12.24
CA ALA A 22 -2.71 -10.18 -12.14
C ALA A 22 -1.91 -10.49 -10.85
N GLY A 23 -1.36 -9.48 -10.17
CA GLY A 23 -0.56 -9.65 -8.95
C GLY A 23 0.83 -10.25 -9.19
N VAL A 24 1.23 -10.46 -10.44
CA VAL A 24 2.50 -11.11 -10.80
C VAL A 24 3.64 -10.09 -10.74
N GLU A 25 4.72 -10.43 -10.02
CA GLU A 25 5.94 -9.63 -10.01
C GLU A 25 6.67 -9.73 -11.36
N VAL A 26 6.96 -8.58 -11.95
CA VAL A 26 7.60 -8.42 -13.25
C VAL A 26 8.71 -7.40 -13.13
N LYS A 27 9.86 -7.69 -13.74
CA LYS A 27 10.97 -6.76 -13.81
C LYS A 27 10.83 -5.86 -15.05
N LEU A 28 10.54 -4.59 -14.82
CA LEU A 28 10.56 -3.57 -15.87
C LEU A 28 12.01 -3.11 -16.12
N ARG A 29 12.35 -2.90 -17.39
CA ARG A 29 13.72 -2.60 -17.82
C ARG A 29 13.97 -1.10 -17.93
N GLU A 30 15.21 -0.70 -17.63
CA GLU A 30 15.68 0.66 -17.92
C GLU A 30 15.38 1.05 -19.39
N GLY A 31 14.96 2.30 -19.59
CA GLY A 31 14.66 2.87 -20.90
C GLY A 31 13.26 2.57 -21.44
N MET A 32 12.46 1.72 -20.79
CA MET A 32 11.05 1.58 -21.15
C MET A 32 10.31 2.90 -20.87
N SER A 33 9.47 3.33 -21.81
CA SER A 33 8.67 4.55 -21.68
C SER A 33 7.19 4.21 -21.50
N GLY A 34 6.49 5.05 -20.76
CA GLY A 34 5.08 4.87 -20.45
C GLY A 34 4.47 6.12 -19.85
N PHE A 35 3.37 5.94 -19.11
CA PHE A 35 2.71 7.01 -18.38
C PHE A 35 2.49 6.60 -16.94
N ILE A 36 2.79 7.48 -15.98
CA ILE A 36 2.24 7.35 -14.63
C ILE A 36 0.76 7.71 -14.74
N THR A 37 -0.11 6.77 -14.42
CA THR A 37 -1.57 6.96 -14.46
C THR A 37 -2.12 7.35 -13.10
N GLN A 38 -1.45 6.92 -12.02
CA GLN A 38 -1.83 7.22 -10.65
C GLN A 38 -0.58 7.28 -9.76
N ALA A 39 -0.61 8.19 -8.78
CA ALA A 39 0.35 8.24 -7.68
C ALA A 39 -0.45 8.36 -6.38
N LEU A 40 -0.64 7.25 -5.68
CA LEU A 40 -1.49 7.15 -4.50
C LEU A 40 -0.68 6.55 -3.36
N GLY A 41 -0.72 7.19 -2.18
CA GLY A 41 -0.07 6.61 -1.01
C GLY A 41 1.46 6.49 -1.09
N GLY A 42 2.09 7.10 -2.10
CA GLY A 42 3.51 6.94 -2.39
C GLY A 42 3.86 5.69 -3.21
N SER A 43 2.89 4.90 -3.68
CA SER A 43 3.11 3.95 -4.78
C SER A 43 2.66 4.55 -6.10
N PHE A 44 3.16 4.00 -7.21
CA PHE A 44 2.94 4.54 -8.55
C PHE A 44 2.38 3.48 -9.47
N THR A 45 1.26 3.78 -10.13
CA THR A 45 0.74 2.95 -11.21
C THR A 45 1.26 3.48 -12.54
N VAL A 46 1.95 2.63 -13.29
CA VAL A 46 2.52 2.96 -14.61
C VAL A 46 1.89 2.11 -15.70
N TYR A 47 1.60 2.73 -16.84
CA TYR A 47 1.17 2.07 -18.06
C TYR A 47 2.35 1.93 -19.01
N VAL A 48 2.81 0.69 -19.23
CA VAL A 48 3.98 0.37 -20.05
C VAL A 48 3.62 -0.81 -20.96
N GLU A 49 3.91 -0.70 -22.26
CA GLU A 49 3.69 -1.77 -23.25
C GLU A 49 2.29 -2.42 -23.22
N GLY A 50 1.25 -1.63 -22.99
CA GLY A 50 -0.13 -2.14 -22.98
C GLY A 50 -0.64 -2.63 -21.62
N ASN A 51 0.21 -2.66 -20.60
CA ASN A 51 -0.10 -3.23 -19.29
C ASN A 51 0.05 -2.19 -18.17
N LEU A 52 -0.69 -2.38 -17.08
CA LEU A 52 -0.57 -1.59 -15.87
C LEU A 52 0.33 -2.32 -14.87
N PHE A 53 1.23 -1.56 -14.24
CA PHE A 53 2.14 -2.06 -13.22
C PHE A 53 2.14 -1.14 -12.01
N ARG A 54 2.12 -1.70 -10.80
CA ARG A 54 2.42 -0.96 -9.57
C ARG A 54 3.91 -1.00 -9.31
N VAL A 55 4.52 0.17 -9.14
CA VAL A 55 5.90 0.35 -8.65
C VAL A 55 5.83 0.81 -7.20
N ALA A 56 6.58 0.14 -6.33
CA ALA A 56 6.66 0.46 -4.91
C ALA A 56 7.28 1.86 -4.70
N GLY A 57 6.89 2.52 -3.62
CA GLY A 57 7.37 3.88 -3.33
C GLY A 57 8.86 3.98 -3.07
N VAL A 58 9.47 2.92 -2.55
CA VAL A 58 10.93 2.85 -2.35
C VAL A 58 11.70 2.85 -3.67
N ASP A 59 11.04 2.47 -4.76
CA ASP A 59 11.59 2.41 -6.11
C ASP A 59 11.16 3.59 -7.00
N ALA A 60 10.59 4.64 -6.41
CA ALA A 60 10.09 5.80 -7.16
C ALA A 60 11.20 6.52 -7.96
N ASP A 61 12.46 6.39 -7.55
CA ASP A 61 13.61 6.92 -8.30
C ASP A 61 13.74 6.28 -9.70
N ALA A 62 13.29 5.03 -9.87
CA ALA A 62 13.23 4.41 -11.19
C ALA A 62 12.27 5.16 -12.14
N LEU A 63 11.29 5.88 -11.60
CA LEU A 63 10.34 6.72 -12.33
C LEU A 63 10.76 8.19 -12.38
N GLY A 64 11.93 8.55 -11.84
CA GLY A 64 12.37 9.94 -11.70
C GLY A 64 11.61 10.71 -10.61
N LYS A 65 10.94 9.99 -9.70
CA LYS A 65 10.23 10.54 -8.55
C LYS A 65 11.07 10.42 -7.29
N GLU A 66 10.71 11.15 -6.24
CA GLU A 66 11.37 11.02 -4.95
C GLU A 66 10.94 9.71 -4.26
N PRO A 67 11.88 8.81 -3.90
CA PRO A 67 11.57 7.61 -3.15
C PRO A 67 10.89 7.91 -1.82
N VAL A 68 9.90 7.10 -1.48
CA VAL A 68 9.33 7.08 -0.14
C VAL A 68 10.42 6.62 0.82
N ARG A 69 10.77 7.51 1.75
CA ARG A 69 11.77 7.22 2.76
C ARG A 69 11.15 6.41 3.90
N PRO A 70 11.93 5.51 4.52
CA PRO A 70 11.55 4.91 5.79
C PRO A 70 11.15 6.00 6.79
N PRO A 71 10.07 5.81 7.55
CA PRO A 71 9.73 6.74 8.61
C PRO A 71 10.82 6.71 9.69
N GLU A 72 11.03 7.86 10.35
CA GLU A 72 11.98 7.96 11.44
C GLU A 72 11.33 7.50 12.75
N LEU A 73 12.05 6.67 13.51
CA LEU A 73 11.68 6.32 14.88
C LEU A 73 12.62 7.03 15.86
N PRO A 74 12.09 7.66 16.93
CA PRO A 74 12.93 8.30 17.93
C PRO A 74 13.84 7.27 18.63
N PRO A 75 15.06 7.66 19.06
CA PRO A 75 15.91 6.79 19.85
C PRO A 75 15.19 6.34 21.13
N GLY A 76 15.06 5.02 21.32
CA GLY A 76 14.33 4.45 22.46
C GLY A 76 12.82 4.30 22.24
N ALA A 77 12.34 4.35 21.00
CA ALA A 77 10.94 4.11 20.65
C ALA A 77 10.39 2.83 21.29
N THR A 78 9.29 3.00 22.02
CA THR A 78 8.53 1.93 22.67
C THR A 78 7.76 1.11 21.64
N ASP A 79 7.19 -0.02 22.06
CA ASP A 79 6.30 -0.81 21.19
C ASP A 79 5.04 0.00 20.80
N GLN A 80 4.54 0.89 21.68
CA GLN A 80 3.43 1.77 21.38
C GLN A 80 3.77 2.80 20.28
N ASP A 81 4.96 3.40 20.32
CA ASP A 81 5.39 4.35 19.28
C ASP A 81 5.44 3.69 17.89
N VAL A 82 5.85 2.41 17.86
CA VAL A 82 5.91 1.60 16.64
C VAL A 82 4.51 1.25 16.16
N GLU A 83 3.60 0.87 17.06
CA GLU A 83 2.19 0.63 16.72
C GLU A 83 1.52 1.87 16.12
N GLU A 84 1.73 3.05 16.71
CA GLU A 84 1.22 4.31 16.17
C GLU A 84 1.75 4.57 14.76
N LEU A 85 3.04 4.29 14.53
CA LEU A 85 3.66 4.43 13.23
C LEU A 85 3.14 3.41 12.20
N ILE A 86 2.88 2.17 12.61
CA ILE A 86 2.24 1.14 11.76
C ILE A 86 0.88 1.64 11.28
N TRP A 87 0.05 2.18 12.19
CA TRP A 87 -1.24 2.77 11.82
C TRP A 87 -1.11 3.99 10.91
N GLN A 88 -0.08 4.82 11.09
CA GLN A 88 0.20 5.94 10.19
C GLN A 88 0.58 5.45 8.78
N GLN A 89 1.43 4.41 8.67
CA GLN A 89 1.79 3.84 7.37
C GLN A 89 0.59 3.20 6.68
N MET A 90 -0.25 2.44 7.39
CA MET A 90 -1.48 1.88 6.82
C MET A 90 -2.46 2.96 6.34
N ARG A 91 -2.52 4.14 6.99
CA ARG A 91 -3.31 5.29 6.51
C ARG A 91 -2.80 5.88 5.19
N THR A 92 -1.56 5.58 4.80
CA THR A 92 -1.04 5.96 3.48
C THR A 92 -1.42 4.96 2.41
N CYS A 93 -1.98 3.79 2.74
CA CYS A 93 -2.45 2.82 1.76
C CYS A 93 -3.88 3.17 1.33
N TYR A 94 -4.13 3.24 0.03
CA TYR A 94 -5.43 3.61 -0.53
C TYR A 94 -6.06 2.47 -1.31
N ASP A 95 -7.38 2.36 -1.23
CA ASP A 95 -8.09 1.47 -2.13
C ASP A 95 -8.05 2.04 -3.56
N PRO A 96 -7.71 1.23 -4.58
CA PRO A 96 -7.55 1.69 -5.95
C PRO A 96 -8.88 1.98 -6.65
N GLU A 97 -10.00 1.43 -6.16
CA GLU A 97 -11.35 1.64 -6.69
C GLU A 97 -12.06 2.79 -5.94
N ILE A 98 -11.84 2.88 -4.64
CA ILE A 98 -12.39 3.92 -3.76
C ILE A 98 -11.23 4.77 -3.23
N PRO A 99 -11.08 6.05 -3.64
CA PRO A 99 -9.92 6.89 -3.31
C PRO A 99 -9.93 7.38 -1.84
N VAL A 100 -9.99 6.45 -0.90
CA VAL A 100 -10.00 6.60 0.56
C VAL A 100 -8.99 5.60 1.12
N ASN A 101 -8.33 5.96 2.21
CA ASN A 101 -7.35 5.06 2.81
C ASN A 101 -8.02 3.85 3.48
N ILE A 102 -7.31 2.72 3.51
CA ILE A 102 -7.85 1.44 3.98
C ILE A 102 -8.25 1.45 5.46
N VAL A 103 -7.62 2.32 6.26
CA VAL A 103 -7.93 2.45 7.70
C VAL A 103 -9.27 3.15 7.86
N ASP A 104 -9.46 4.29 7.19
CA ASP A 104 -10.70 5.06 7.25
C ASP A 104 -11.86 4.38 6.50
N LEU A 105 -11.56 3.49 5.54
CA LEU A 105 -12.53 2.57 4.95
C LEU A 105 -12.95 1.44 5.90
N GLY A 106 -12.22 1.21 7.00
CA GLY A 106 -12.49 0.11 7.92
C GLY A 106 -12.14 -1.26 7.35
N LEU A 107 -11.12 -1.34 6.50
CA LEU A 107 -10.66 -2.61 5.93
C LEU A 107 -9.71 -3.37 6.85
N ILE A 108 -9.12 -2.72 7.85
CA ILE A 108 -8.23 -3.34 8.83
C ILE A 108 -9.05 -3.85 10.02
N TYR A 109 -9.11 -5.18 10.21
CA TYR A 109 -9.85 -5.81 11.31
C TYR A 109 -8.98 -6.07 12.52
N ARG A 110 -7.71 -6.41 12.29
CA ARG A 110 -6.74 -6.70 13.35
C ARG A 110 -5.36 -6.20 12.92
N CYS A 111 -4.63 -5.61 13.85
CA CYS A 111 -3.22 -5.27 13.71
C CYS A 111 -2.55 -5.56 15.05
N GLN A 112 -1.58 -6.47 15.08
CA GLN A 112 -0.87 -6.87 16.29
C GLN A 112 0.63 -6.81 16.09
N LEU A 113 1.32 -6.12 17.00
CA LEU A 113 2.77 -6.12 17.09
C LEU A 113 3.22 -7.28 17.98
N GLY A 114 3.91 -8.24 17.38
CA GLY A 114 4.46 -9.42 18.04
C GLY A 114 5.98 -9.47 17.96
N ARG A 115 6.54 -10.61 18.35
CA ARG A 115 7.96 -10.93 18.19
C ARG A 115 8.12 -12.31 17.58
N ASP A 116 9.15 -12.48 16.75
CA ASP A 116 9.56 -13.82 16.31
C ASP A 116 10.39 -14.53 17.38
N ASP A 117 10.81 -15.76 17.08
CA ASP A 117 11.59 -16.62 17.99
C ASP A 117 12.95 -15.99 18.36
N ASP A 118 13.49 -15.11 17.51
CA ASP A 118 14.73 -14.37 17.72
C ASP A 118 14.51 -13.03 18.47
N GLY A 119 13.26 -12.71 18.82
CA GLY A 119 12.85 -11.51 19.56
C GLY A 119 12.70 -10.26 18.70
N ALA A 120 12.84 -10.37 17.38
CA ALA A 120 12.65 -9.27 16.44
C ALA A 120 11.16 -8.99 16.24
N ARG A 121 10.81 -7.71 16.00
CA ARG A 121 9.40 -7.30 15.89
C ARG A 121 8.79 -7.83 14.59
N ILE A 122 7.61 -8.43 14.69
CA ILE A 122 6.80 -8.85 13.55
C ILE A 122 5.41 -8.23 13.67
N VAL A 123 4.77 -7.92 12.55
CA VAL A 123 3.41 -7.38 12.53
C VAL A 123 2.49 -8.36 11.85
N GLU A 124 1.36 -8.66 12.48
CA GLU A 124 0.28 -9.46 11.90
C GLU A 124 -0.94 -8.57 11.69
N VAL A 125 -1.40 -8.50 10.45
CA VAL A 125 -2.57 -7.73 10.03
C VAL A 125 -3.60 -8.66 9.41
N ASP A 126 -4.83 -8.62 9.92
CA ASP A 126 -5.98 -9.20 9.23
C ASP A 126 -6.76 -8.05 8.60
N MET A 127 -6.95 -8.13 7.29
CA MET A 127 -7.70 -7.13 6.55
C MET A 127 -8.71 -7.76 5.60
N THR A 128 -9.66 -6.96 5.13
CA THR A 128 -10.68 -7.39 4.18
C THR A 128 -10.70 -6.49 2.94
N LEU A 129 -11.60 -6.79 2.01
CA LEU A 129 -11.84 -6.01 0.80
C LEU A 129 -13.27 -5.48 0.78
N THR A 130 -13.48 -4.38 0.08
CA THR A 130 -14.81 -3.81 -0.18
C THR A 130 -15.70 -4.76 -1.00
N ALA A 131 -15.09 -5.61 -1.84
CA ALA A 131 -15.76 -6.67 -2.59
C ALA A 131 -14.90 -7.95 -2.70
N PRO A 132 -15.48 -9.15 -2.53
CA PRO A 132 -14.77 -10.41 -2.70
C PRO A 132 -14.45 -10.68 -4.17
N GLY A 133 -13.25 -11.21 -4.44
CA GLY A 133 -12.84 -11.66 -5.78
C GLY A 133 -12.22 -10.60 -6.69
N CYS A 134 -11.82 -9.44 -6.17
CA CYS A 134 -11.07 -8.46 -6.94
C CYS A 134 -9.58 -8.86 -7.02
N GLY A 135 -9.00 -8.93 -8.23
CA GLY A 135 -7.56 -9.14 -8.42
C GLY A 135 -6.69 -8.04 -7.78
N MET A 136 -7.31 -6.94 -7.36
CA MET A 136 -6.68 -5.86 -6.61
C MET A 136 -6.37 -6.23 -5.14
N GLY A 137 -6.95 -7.30 -4.60
CA GLY A 137 -6.72 -7.70 -3.21
C GLY A 137 -5.26 -8.02 -2.91
N GLU A 138 -4.62 -8.83 -3.75
CA GLU A 138 -3.19 -9.17 -3.63
C GLU A 138 -2.29 -7.93 -3.73
N ILE A 139 -2.67 -6.98 -4.59
CA ILE A 139 -1.96 -5.71 -4.74
C ILE A 139 -2.06 -4.92 -3.44
N LEU A 140 -3.25 -4.81 -2.86
CA LEU A 140 -3.45 -4.06 -1.63
C LEU A 140 -2.72 -4.70 -0.45
N VAL A 141 -2.79 -6.03 -0.32
CA VAL A 141 -2.03 -6.82 0.68
C VAL A 141 -0.54 -6.52 0.58
N GLN A 142 0.00 -6.57 -0.63
CA GLN A 142 1.41 -6.31 -0.86
C GLN A 142 1.80 -4.84 -0.57
N ASP A 143 0.94 -3.87 -0.88
CA ASP A 143 1.18 -2.45 -0.55
C ASP A 143 1.23 -2.23 0.97
N VAL A 144 0.26 -2.79 1.71
CA VAL A 144 0.25 -2.74 3.18
C VAL A 144 1.50 -3.38 3.77
N LYS A 145 1.88 -4.55 3.28
CA LYS A 145 3.09 -5.25 3.72
C LYS A 145 4.34 -4.40 3.53
N GLU A 146 4.57 -3.88 2.32
CA GLU A 146 5.72 -3.03 2.00
C GLU A 146 5.79 -1.78 2.88
N LYS A 147 4.62 -1.17 3.14
CA LYS A 147 4.50 0.04 3.98
C LYS A 147 4.78 -0.21 5.46
N ILE A 148 4.52 -1.43 5.94
CA ILE A 148 4.86 -1.80 7.31
C ILE A 148 6.33 -2.21 7.39
N GLU A 149 6.85 -2.98 6.43
CA GLU A 149 8.23 -3.48 6.43
C GLU A 149 9.29 -2.38 6.28
N ILE A 150 8.92 -1.21 5.75
CA ILE A 150 9.82 -0.05 5.69
C ILE A 150 10.05 0.60 7.07
N ILE A 151 9.20 0.31 8.07
CA ILE A 151 9.34 0.90 9.41
C ILE A 151 10.60 0.34 10.07
N PRO A 152 11.51 1.19 10.60
CA PRO A 152 12.70 0.70 11.29
C PRO A 152 12.30 -0.23 12.44
N THR A 153 13.13 -1.23 12.74
CA THR A 153 12.92 -2.25 13.79
C THR A 153 11.91 -3.36 13.48
N ILE A 154 11.10 -3.24 12.42
CA ILE A 154 10.21 -4.31 11.97
C ILE A 154 11.02 -5.28 11.11
N ASN A 155 10.96 -6.57 11.44
CA ASN A 155 11.63 -7.64 10.70
C ASN A 155 10.78 -8.16 9.54
N ALA A 156 9.48 -8.32 9.77
CA ALA A 156 8.54 -8.84 8.78
C ALA A 156 7.11 -8.38 9.07
N ALA A 157 6.31 -8.25 8.02
CA ALA A 157 4.87 -8.08 8.12
C ALA A 157 4.13 -9.24 7.44
N ARG A 158 3.11 -9.77 8.12
CA ARG A 158 2.18 -10.78 7.62
C ARG A 158 0.82 -10.14 7.50
N VAL A 159 0.29 -10.12 6.28
CA VAL A 159 -1.00 -9.50 5.97
C VAL A 159 -1.88 -10.58 5.36
N GLU A 160 -2.99 -10.88 6.02
CA GLU A 160 -3.93 -11.94 5.64
C GLU A 160 -5.28 -11.35 5.26
N LEU A 161 -5.88 -11.90 4.19
CA LEU A 161 -7.23 -11.53 3.76
C LEU A 161 -8.28 -12.38 4.48
N VAL A 162 -9.13 -11.71 5.25
CA VAL A 162 -10.29 -12.30 5.92
C VAL A 162 -11.59 -11.76 5.31
N PHE A 163 -12.58 -12.63 5.16
CA PHE A 163 -13.89 -12.28 4.57
C PHE A 163 -15.05 -12.43 5.57
N ASP A 164 -14.76 -12.80 6.82
CA ASP A 164 -15.73 -12.88 7.91
C ASP A 164 -15.24 -12.04 9.09
N PRO A 165 -16.03 -11.05 9.56
CA PRO A 165 -17.30 -10.60 8.98
C PRO A 165 -17.14 -10.00 7.58
N PRO A 166 -18.20 -9.99 6.75
CA PRO A 166 -18.14 -9.28 5.46
C PRO A 166 -18.14 -7.76 5.69
N TRP A 167 -17.33 -7.06 4.90
CA TRP A 167 -17.27 -5.61 4.94
C TRP A 167 -18.60 -4.95 4.56
N ASN A 168 -18.90 -3.83 5.19
CA ASN A 168 -20.01 -2.97 4.79
C ASN A 168 -19.72 -1.50 5.14
N GLN A 169 -20.45 -0.56 4.51
CA GLN A 169 -20.22 0.88 4.64
C GLN A 169 -20.32 1.43 6.08
N SER A 170 -20.99 0.72 7.01
CA SER A 170 -21.03 1.15 8.41
C SER A 170 -19.69 0.97 9.14
N MET A 171 -18.75 0.23 8.55
CA MET A 171 -17.38 0.09 9.06
C MET A 171 -16.48 1.29 8.71
N MET A 172 -16.91 2.14 7.78
CA MET A 172 -16.17 3.35 7.42
C MET A 172 -16.19 4.36 8.57
N SER A 173 -15.10 5.12 8.71
CA SER A 173 -15.08 6.31 9.56
C SER A 173 -16.09 7.36 9.08
N GLU A 174 -16.56 8.20 9.99
CA GLU A 174 -17.48 9.31 9.66
C GLU A 174 -16.90 10.24 8.58
N ALA A 175 -15.59 10.52 8.66
CA ALA A 175 -14.88 11.33 7.66
C ALA A 175 -14.90 10.69 6.27
N ALA A 176 -14.69 9.37 6.19
CA ALA A 176 -14.74 8.63 4.93
C ALA A 176 -16.16 8.60 4.34
N GLN A 177 -17.19 8.40 5.16
CA GLN A 177 -18.59 8.41 4.71
C GLN A 177 -18.98 9.77 4.11
N LEU A 178 -18.53 10.86 4.74
CA LEU A 178 -18.75 12.22 4.25
C LEU A 178 -18.01 12.46 2.92
N GLN A 179 -16.77 11.98 2.79
CA GLN A 179 -15.97 12.12 1.58
C GLN A 179 -16.56 11.36 0.39
N THR A 180 -17.16 10.19 0.62
CA THR A 180 -17.79 9.37 -0.44
C THR A 180 -19.24 9.75 -0.72
N GLY A 181 -19.83 10.68 0.04
CA GLY A 181 -21.22 11.11 -0.13
C GLY A 181 -22.24 10.04 0.28
N MET A 182 -21.87 9.17 1.23
CA MET A 182 -22.71 8.08 1.75
C MET A 182 -23.48 8.45 3.02
N ILE A 183 -23.48 9.74 3.38
CA ILE A 183 -24.28 10.39 4.44
C ILE A 183 -24.98 11.63 3.90
#